data_AF-A0A660SQZ0-F1
#
_entry.id   AF-A0A660SQZ0-F1
#
_cell.length_a   1.000
_cell.length_b   1.000
_cell.length_c   1.000
_cell.angle_alpha   90.00
_cell.angle_beta   90.00
_cell.angle_gamma   90.00
#
_symmetry.space_group_name_H-M   'P 1'
#
loop_
_entity.id
_entity.type
_entity.pdbx_description
1 polymer ?
#
loop_
_entity_poly.entity_id
_entity_poly.type
_entity_poly.pdbx_seq_one_letter_code
_entity_poly.pdbx_strand_id
1 'polypeptide(L)' 'QHDDLTLFVQTSPSFCCAGLITEAMRNKIEEITGVPVVSITYDGTGGDKNDVVIPYLAFPRTKVREAVQEAPAG' A
#
# COMPACT_ATOMS: atom_id res chain seq x y z
N GLN A 1 -3.33 -10.23 13.00
CA GLN A 1 -2.08 -9.73 12.41
C GLN A 1 -2.05 -10.24 10.97
N HIS A 2 -1.81 -9.38 9.98
CA HIS A 2 -1.77 -9.77 8.55
C HIS A 2 -0.36 -9.56 8.02
N ASP A 3 0.39 -10.65 7.95
CA ASP A 3 1.79 -10.61 7.51
C ASP A 3 1.93 -10.64 5.98
N ASP A 4 0.82 -10.90 5.29
CA ASP A 4 0.63 -10.94 3.85
C ASP A 4 0.28 -9.57 3.24
N LEU A 5 0.17 -8.52 4.06
CA LEU A 5 -0.06 -7.16 3.58
C LEU A 5 1.16 -6.66 2.76
N THR A 6 0.89 -6.28 1.52
CA THR A 6 1.90 -5.79 0.56
C THR A 6 1.66 -4.37 0.07
N LEU A 7 0.48 -3.80 0.35
CA LEU A 7 0.12 -2.43 -0.04
C LEU A 7 -1.00 -1.89 0.86
N PHE A 8 -0.85 -0.64 1.31
CA PHE A 8 -1.97 0.17 1.80
C PHE A 8 -2.44 1.13 0.69
N VAL A 9 -3.75 1.22 0.49
CA VAL A 9 -4.37 2.20 -0.40
C VAL A 9 -5.19 3.16 0.43
N GLN A 10 -4.77 4.42 0.46
CA GLN A 10 -5.46 5.50 1.15
C GLN A 10 -6.27 6.33 0.14
N THR A 11 -7.58 6.34 0.28
CA THR A 11 -8.45 7.12 -0.60
C THR A 11 -8.88 8.42 0.10
N SER A 12 -8.79 9.55 -0.58
CA SER A 12 -9.33 10.83 -0.09
C SER A 12 -10.35 11.41 -1.09
N PRO A 13 -11.56 11.78 -0.64
CA PRO A 13 -12.42 12.63 -1.45
C PRO A 13 -11.93 14.08 -1.34
N SER A 14 -11.77 14.75 -2.50
CA SER A 14 -11.58 16.20 -2.63
C SER A 14 -10.70 16.87 -1.55
N PHE A 15 -9.49 16.34 -1.30
CA PHE A 15 -8.54 16.87 -0.32
C PHE A 15 -9.12 17.06 1.09
N CYS A 16 -9.91 16.10 1.56
CA CYS A 16 -10.43 16.07 2.92
C CYS A 16 -9.28 16.09 3.96
N CYS A 17 -9.47 16.85 5.04
CA CYS A 17 -8.48 17.02 6.11
C CYS A 17 -7.94 15.68 6.65
N ALA A 18 -8.81 14.69 6.88
CA ALA A 18 -8.38 13.39 7.38
C ALA A 18 -7.47 12.63 6.37
N GLY A 19 -7.75 12.79 5.07
CA GLY A 19 -6.92 12.22 4.01
C GLY A 19 -5.54 12.87 3.99
N LEU A 20 -5.48 14.20 4.05
CA LEU A 20 -4.21 14.95 4.06
C LEU A 20 -3.34 14.64 5.27
N ILE A 21 -3.93 14.46 6.46
CA ILE A 21 -3.17 14.04 7.64
C ILE A 21 -2.57 12.65 7.42
N THR A 22 -3.33 11.70 6.90
CA THR A 22 -2.83 10.34 6.64
C THR A 22 -1.73 10.33 5.57
N GLU A 23 -1.88 11.14 4.52
CA GLU A 23 -0.84 11.38 3.51
C GLU A 23 0.46 11.88 4.12
N ALA A 24 0.38 12.88 5.01
CA ALA A 24 1.54 13.42 5.70
C ALA A 24 2.23 12.38 6.60
N MET A 25 1.49 11.37 7.06
CA MET A 25 2.01 10.27 7.86
C MET A 25 2.62 9.12 7.03
N ARG A 26 2.52 9.14 5.69
CA ARG A 26 2.99 8.07 4.79
C ARG A 26 4.33 7.49 5.20
N ASN A 27 5.36 8.32 5.27
CA ASN A 27 6.72 7.88 5.56
C ASN A 27 6.81 7.13 6.90
N LYS A 28 6.06 7.58 7.91
CA LYS A 28 6.07 6.93 9.22
C LYS A 28 5.33 5.59 9.20
N ILE A 29 4.23 5.49 8.46
CA ILE A 29 3.50 4.23 8.27
C ILE A 29 4.38 3.22 7.53
N GLU A 30 5.04 3.63 6.46
CA GLU A 30 5.95 2.76 5.69
C GLU A 30 7.15 2.32 6.53
N GLU A 31 7.74 3.21 7.33
CA GLU A 31 8.85 2.90 8.26
C GLU A 31 8.45 1.84 9.30
N ILE A 32 7.27 1.98 9.91
CA ILE A 32 6.80 1.07 10.96
C ILE A 32 6.38 -0.29 10.39
N THR A 33 5.73 -0.31 9.23
CA THR A 33 5.09 -1.52 8.69
C THR A 33 5.96 -2.27 7.68
N GLY A 34 6.89 -1.56 7.04
CA GLY A 34 7.60 -2.04 5.85
C GLY A 34 6.70 -2.24 4.63
N VAL A 35 5.47 -1.72 4.65
CA VAL A 35 4.46 -1.86 3.59
C VAL A 35 4.24 -0.48 2.95
N PRO A 36 4.29 -0.35 1.62
CA PRO A 36 4.08 0.92 0.94
C PRO A 36 2.66 1.46 1.15
N VAL A 37 2.52 2.78 1.18
CA VAL A 37 1.23 3.47 1.20
C VAL A 37 1.08 4.28 -0.09
N VAL A 38 0.06 3.96 -0.85
CA VAL A 38 -0.35 4.69 -2.06
C VAL A 38 -1.62 5.43 -1.76
N SER A 39 -1.70 6.66 -2.26
CA SER A 39 -2.84 7.51 -2.00
C SER A 39 -3.52 7.96 -3.27
N ILE A 40 -4.84 7.98 -3.23
CA ILE A 40 -5.70 8.28 -4.36
C ILE A 40 -6.64 9.41 -3.96
N THR A 41 -6.57 10.52 -4.67
CA THR A 41 -7.52 11.62 -4.51
C THR A 41 -8.60 11.54 -5.58
N TYR A 42 -9.84 11.34 -5.14
CA TYR A 42 -11.03 11.45 -5.98
C TYR A 42 -11.54 12.90 -5.90
N ASP A 43 -11.09 13.72 -6.83
CA ASP A 43 -11.34 15.17 -6.90
C ASP A 43 -12.54 15.56 -7.78
N GLY A 44 -13.28 14.58 -8.32
CA GLY A 44 -14.44 14.81 -9.18
C GLY A 44 -14.11 15.27 -10.61
N THR A 45 -12.83 15.33 -11.00
CA THR A 45 -12.41 15.77 -12.35
C THR A 45 -12.54 14.69 -13.43
N GLY A 46 -12.98 13.48 -13.05
CA GLY A 46 -12.94 12.31 -13.93
C GLY A 46 -11.50 11.79 -14.14
N GLY A 47 -11.36 10.65 -14.81
CA GLY A 47 -10.06 10.03 -15.14
C GLY A 47 -9.68 8.82 -14.27
N ASP A 48 -8.63 8.12 -14.70
CA ASP A 48 -8.20 6.83 -14.15
C ASP A 48 -7.33 7.00 -12.90
N LYS A 49 -7.93 7.52 -11.82
CA LYS A 49 -7.23 7.77 -10.54
C LYS A 49 -6.62 6.49 -9.92
N ASN A 50 -7.11 5.32 -10.32
CA ASN A 50 -6.68 4.02 -9.81
C ASN A 50 -5.43 3.46 -10.49
N ASP A 51 -5.00 4.05 -11.62
CA ASP A 51 -3.84 3.54 -12.37
C ASP A 51 -2.55 3.56 -11.55
N VAL A 52 -2.49 4.43 -10.54
CA VAL A 52 -1.37 4.51 -9.58
C VAL A 52 -1.16 3.21 -8.80
N VAL A 53 -2.19 2.35 -8.72
CA VAL A 53 -2.15 1.06 -8.01
C VAL A 53 -1.57 -0.05 -8.89
N ILE A 54 -1.65 0.08 -10.22
CA ILE A 54 -1.24 -0.97 -11.18
C ILE A 54 0.18 -1.49 -10.93
N PRO A 55 1.21 -0.65 -10.71
CA PRO A 55 2.58 -1.15 -10.48
C PRO A 55 2.68 -2.03 -9.24
N TYR A 56 1.88 -1.77 -8.22
CA TYR A 56 1.90 -2.52 -6.95
C TYR A 56 1.15 -3.85 -7.06
N LEU A 57 0.21 -3.97 -7.99
CA LEU A 57 -0.47 -5.24 -8.30
C LEU A 57 0.35 -6.09 -9.29
N ALA A 58 0.96 -5.45 -10.29
CA ALA A 58 1.79 -6.14 -11.27
C ALA A 58 3.13 -6.61 -10.68
N PHE A 59 3.69 -5.83 -9.74
CA PHE A 59 4.99 -6.09 -9.11
C PHE A 59 4.88 -5.93 -7.58
N PRO A 60 4.10 -6.78 -6.90
CA PRO A 60 3.93 -6.68 -5.45
C PRO A 60 5.30 -6.84 -4.76
N ARG A 61 5.55 -6.03 -3.73
CA ARG A 61 6.72 -6.22 -2.87
C ARG A 61 6.46 -7.46 -2.03
N THR A 62 6.83 -8.62 -2.55
CA THR A 62 6.88 -9.84 -1.77
C THR A 62 7.86 -9.59 -0.64
N LYS A 63 7.38 -9.50 0.61
CA LYS A 63 8.28 -9.79 1.74
C LYS A 63 8.81 -11.18 1.43
N VAL A 64 10.11 -11.31 1.21
CA VAL A 64 10.76 -12.62 1.09
C VAL A 64 10.58 -13.29 2.45
N ARG A 65 9.39 -13.85 2.69
CA ARG A 65 9.18 -14.96 3.60
C ARG A 65 9.74 -16.14 2.85
N GLU A 66 11.07 -16.20 2.88
CA GLU A 66 11.82 -17.42 2.87
C GLU A 66 11.27 -18.60 2.05
N ALA A 67 12.06 -19.01 1.06
CA ALA A 67 12.21 -20.41 0.67
C ALA A 67 12.70 -21.32 1.83
N VAL A 68 12.26 -21.10 3.07
CA VAL A 68 12.58 -21.88 4.28
C VAL A 68 11.36 -22.66 4.78
N GLN A 69 10.16 -22.42 4.25
CA GLN A 69 8.98 -23.22 4.59
C GLN A 69 8.63 -24.25 3.52
N GLU A 70 9.62 -25.02 3.03
CA GLU A 70 9.38 -26.25 2.25
C GLU A 70 10.60 -27.22 2.21
N ALA A 71 11.32 -27.35 3.32
CA ALA A 71 12.14 -28.55 3.56
C ALA A 71 11.46 -29.37 4.66
N PRO A 72 10.81 -30.51 4.36
CA PRO A 72 10.32 -31.39 5.40
C PRO A 72 11.52 -31.98 6.15
N ALA A 73 11.45 -31.93 7.48
CA ALA A 73 12.33 -32.72 8.33
C ALA A 73 12.04 -34.21 8.08
N GLY A 74 12.97 -34.87 7.40
CA GLY A 74 13.00 -36.31 7.14
C GLY A 74 14.41 -36.73 6.79
#